data_AF-A0A7C1L0Q9-F1
#
_entry.id   AF-A0A7C1L0Q9-F1
#
_cell.length_a   1.000
_cell.length_b   1.000
_cell.length_c   1.000
_cell.angle_alpha   90.00
_cell.angle_beta   90.00
_cell.angle_gamma   90.00
#
_symmetry.space_group_name_H-M   'P 1'
#
loop_
_entity.id
_entity.type
_entity.pdbx_description
1 polymer ?
#
loop_
_entity_poly.entity_id
_entity_poly.type
_entity_poly.pdbx_seq_one_letter_code
_entity_poly.pdbx_strand_id
1 'polypeptide(L)'
;MNIQEFAELVETQQLERLIKDHPGMPQPEFYCKTTIKPGKKYIKVDVGSSGKFMVDEHGNIWGIKAYGVIHKGHHYGTLDTINNYYWGDYHPQKIS
;
A
#
# COMPACT_ATOMS: atom_id res chain seq x y z
N MET A 1 -9.76 -6.66 9.84
CA MET A 1 -8.27 -6.55 9.80
C MET A 1 -7.87 -5.12 10.16
N ASN A 2 -6.64 -4.91 10.62
CA ASN A 2 -6.14 -3.60 11.05
C ASN A 2 -5.14 -2.99 10.04
N ILE A 3 -4.85 -1.69 10.19
CA ILE A 3 -3.96 -0.95 9.29
C ILE A 3 -2.51 -1.47 9.27
N GLN A 4 -2.06 -2.09 10.36
CA GLN A 4 -0.73 -2.66 10.49
C GLN A 4 -0.58 -3.89 9.59
N GLU A 5 -1.58 -4.79 9.61
CA GLU A 5 -1.64 -5.97 8.74
C GLU A 5 -1.62 -5.55 7.26
N PHE A 6 -2.36 -4.50 6.90
CA PHE A 6 -2.35 -3.96 5.54
C PHE A 6 -0.97 -3.45 5.12
N ALA A 7 -0.31 -2.64 5.96
CA ALA A 7 1.02 -2.12 5.66
C ALA A 7 2.04 -3.26 5.51
N GLU A 8 2.03 -4.24 6.41
CA GLU A 8 2.93 -5.40 6.36
C GLU A 8 2.72 -6.25 5.10
N LEU A 9 1.46 -6.43 4.68
CA LEU A 9 1.13 -7.15 3.44
C LEU A 9 1.66 -6.42 2.20
N VAL A 10 1.49 -5.10 2.13
CA VAL A 10 2.02 -4.26 1.04
C VAL A 10 3.55 -4.35 0.99
N GLU A 11 4.22 -4.18 2.13
CA GLU A 11 5.69 -4.24 2.22
C GLU A 11 6.22 -5.59 1.73
N THR A 12 5.61 -6.69 2.23
CA THR A 12 6.00 -8.06 1.90
C THR A 12 5.86 -8.33 0.41
N GLN A 13 4.68 -8.08 -0.16
CA GLN A 13 4.40 -8.41 -1.56
C GLN A 13 5.21 -7.54 -2.54
N GLN A 14 5.50 -6.28 -2.19
CA GLN A 14 6.38 -5.45 -3.00
C GLN A 14 7.84 -5.91 -2.92
N LEU A 15 8.31 -6.31 -1.74
CA LEU A 15 9.65 -6.85 -1.57
C LEU A 15 9.84 -8.14 -2.37
N GLU A 16 8.88 -9.07 -2.28
CA GLU A 16 8.87 -10.30 -3.08
C GLU A 16 8.94 -10.00 -4.58
N ARG A 17 8.16 -9.03 -5.06
CA ARG A 17 8.19 -8.59 -6.46
C ARG A 17 9.56 -8.01 -6.83
N LEU A 18 10.11 -7.09 -6.04
CA LEU A 18 11.39 -6.46 -6.34
C LEU A 18 12.53 -7.48 -6.39
N ILE A 19 12.57 -8.43 -5.45
CA ILE A 19 13.59 -9.50 -5.43
C ILE A 19 13.46 -10.37 -6.69
N LYS A 20 12.24 -10.69 -7.10
CA LYS A 20 11.96 -11.51 -8.28
C LYS A 20 12.33 -10.80 -9.59
N ASP A 21 11.93 -9.54 -9.74
CA ASP A 21 12.06 -8.78 -10.98
C ASP A 21 13.48 -8.18 -11.15
N HIS A 22 14.18 -7.94 -10.03
CA HIS A 22 15.51 -7.33 -10.00
C HIS A 22 16.48 -8.15 -9.13
N PRO A 23 16.83 -9.38 -9.56
CA PRO A 23 17.77 -10.20 -8.82
C PRO A 23 19.12 -9.48 -8.69
N GLY A 24 19.59 -9.30 -7.45
CA GLY A 24 20.83 -8.59 -7.14
C GLY A 24 20.69 -7.09 -6.87
N MET A 25 19.46 -6.55 -6.81
CA MET A 25 19.23 -5.19 -6.32
C MET A 25 19.79 -5.04 -4.90
N PRO A 26 20.60 -4.01 -4.61
CA PRO A 26 21.07 -3.77 -3.25
C PRO A 26 19.95 -3.16 -2.40
N GLN A 27 19.72 -3.75 -1.22
CA GLN A 27 18.79 -3.25 -0.20
C GLN A 27 17.35 -2.98 -0.72
N PRO A 28 16.69 -3.94 -1.41
CA PRO A 28 15.34 -3.75 -1.94
C PRO A 28 14.31 -3.39 -0.86
N GLU A 29 14.54 -3.82 0.39
CA GLU A 29 13.69 -3.52 1.55
C GLU A 29 13.51 -2.02 1.80
N PHE A 30 14.51 -1.19 1.46
CA PHE A 30 14.41 0.27 1.63
C PHE A 30 13.32 0.88 0.74
N TYR A 31 13.14 0.34 -0.47
CA TYR A 31 12.17 0.85 -1.45
C TYR A 31 10.74 0.37 -1.17
N CYS A 32 10.58 -0.72 -0.41
CA CYS A 32 9.28 -1.29 -0.06
C CYS A 32 8.85 -0.96 1.36
N LYS A 33 9.74 -0.40 2.19
CA LYS A 33 9.46 -0.14 3.60
C LYS A 33 8.21 0.70 3.75
N THR A 34 7.25 0.20 4.51
CA THR A 34 6.01 0.90 4.79
C THR A 34 6.13 1.78 6.02
N THR A 35 5.45 2.93 5.99
CA THR A 35 5.30 3.79 7.17
C THR A 35 3.85 4.26 7.26
N ILE A 36 3.26 4.07 8.44
CA ILE A 36 1.90 4.51 8.74
C ILE A 36 1.96 5.91 9.35
N LYS A 37 1.25 6.86 8.75
CA LYS A 37 1.16 8.25 9.23
C LYS A 37 -0.30 8.61 9.50
N PRO A 38 -0.73 8.60 10.77
CA PRO A 38 -2.07 9.04 11.14
C PRO A 38 -2.32 10.48 10.71
N GLY A 39 -3.51 10.75 10.18
CA GLY A 39 -3.95 12.09 9.80
C GLY A 39 -5.40 12.31 10.21
N LYS A 40 -5.84 13.57 10.18
CA LYS A 40 -7.18 13.94 10.69
C LYS A 40 -8.34 13.23 9.97
N LYS A 41 -8.23 13.06 8.65
CA LYS A 41 -9.28 12.45 7.81
C LYS A 41 -8.90 11.07 7.30
N TYR A 42 -7.61 10.87 7.06
CA TYR A 42 -7.09 9.64 6.49
C TYR A 42 -5.79 9.27 7.19
N ILE A 43 -5.60 7.97 7.37
CA ILE A 43 -4.30 7.40 7.69
C ILE A 43 -3.56 7.18 6.37
N LYS A 44 -2.32 7.65 6.27
CA LYS A 44 -1.48 7.41 5.09
C LYS A 44 -0.63 6.16 5.30
N VAL A 45 -0.52 5.35 4.26
CA VAL A 45 0.46 4.28 4.17
C VAL A 45 1.43 4.66 3.06
N ASP A 46 2.61 5.12 3.49
CA ASP A 46 3.72 5.45 2.61
C ASP A 46 4.50 4.17 2.31
N VAL A 47 5.12 4.11 1.13
CA VAL A 47 6.03 3.04 0.71
C VAL A 47 7.34 3.65 0.23
N GLY A 48 8.45 3.17 0.80
CA GLY A 48 9.76 3.80 0.65
C GLY A 48 9.70 5.26 1.13
N SER A 49 10.04 6.19 0.25
CA SER A 49 10.03 7.63 0.55
C SER A 49 8.74 8.36 0.14
N SER A 50 7.75 7.66 -0.41
CA SER A 50 6.59 8.28 -1.06
C SER A 50 5.25 7.79 -0.51
N GLY A 51 4.25 8.67 -0.49
CA GLY A 51 2.87 8.27 -0.18
C GLY A 51 2.31 7.36 -1.26
N LYS A 52 1.60 6.29 -0.87
CA LYS A 52 1.01 5.33 -1.82
C LYS A 52 -0.49 5.13 -1.60
N PHE A 53 -0.89 4.86 -0.36
CA PHE A 53 -2.29 4.60 -0.01
C PHE A 53 -2.80 5.54 1.08
N MET A 54 -4.12 5.71 1.11
CA MET A 54 -4.84 6.46 2.13
C MET A 54 -6.04 5.65 2.58
N VAL A 55 -6.22 5.53 3.90
CA VAL A 55 -7.30 4.77 4.51
C VAL A 55 -8.19 5.72 5.31
N ASP A 56 -9.49 5.68 5.05
CA ASP A 56 -10.47 6.49 5.78
C ASP A 56 -10.95 5.83 7.08
N GLU A 57 -11.80 6.54 7.83
CA GLU A 57 -12.34 6.06 9.11
C GLU A 57 -13.24 4.82 8.98
N HIS A 58 -13.73 4.52 7.79
CA HIS A 58 -14.53 3.34 7.49
C HIS A 58 -13.66 2.17 6.99
N GLY A 59 -12.34 2.36 6.92
CA GLY A 59 -11.39 1.36 6.47
C GLY A 59 -11.32 1.22 4.94
N ASN A 60 -11.90 2.13 4.15
CA ASN A 60 -11.75 2.07 2.69
C ASN A 60 -10.33 2.47 2.30
N ILE A 61 -9.76 1.76 1.32
CA ILE A 61 -8.40 1.92 0.84
C ILE A 61 -8.43 2.65 -0.50
N TRP A 62 -7.72 3.77 -0.57
CA TRP A 62 -7.66 4.63 -1.73
C TRP A 62 -6.22 4.81 -2.20
N GLY A 63 -6.03 4.96 -3.52
CA GLY A 63 -4.80 5.49 -4.08
C GLY A 63 -4.65 6.99 -3.80
N ILE A 64 -3.43 7.52 -3.93
CA ILE A 64 -3.12 8.95 -3.80
C ILE A 64 -2.95 9.63 -5.18
N LYS A 65 -3.41 10.88 -5.33
CA LYS A 65 -3.10 11.73 -6.51
C LYS A 65 -1.81 12.52 -6.30
N ALA A 66 -1.89 13.52 -5.42
CA ALA A 66 -0.83 14.42 -5.02
C ALA A 66 -1.25 15.11 -3.72
N TYR A 67 -0.29 15.68 -2.99
CA TYR A 67 -0.53 16.52 -1.80
C TYR A 67 -1.46 15.90 -0.72
N GLY A 68 -1.46 14.56 -0.59
CA GLY A 68 -2.31 13.87 0.37
C GLY A 68 -3.80 13.90 0.03
N VAL A 69 -4.14 13.99 -1.26
CA VAL A 69 -5.53 13.88 -1.74
C VAL A 69 -5.78 12.49 -2.31
N ILE A 70 -6.88 11.86 -1.88
CA ILE A 70 -7.31 10.56 -2.40
C ILE A 70 -7.67 10.63 -3.89
N HIS A 71 -7.40 9.54 -4.59
CA HIS A 71 -7.86 9.32 -5.94
C HIS A 71 -9.19 8.56 -5.91
N LYS A 72 -10.33 9.25 -6.03
CA LYS A 72 -11.68 8.62 -5.95
C LYS A 72 -11.91 7.50 -6.97
N GLY A 73 -11.23 7.51 -8.11
CA GLY A 73 -11.29 6.42 -9.10
C GLY A 73 -10.41 5.21 -8.76
N HIS A 74 -9.57 5.30 -7.72
CA HIS A 74 -8.65 4.24 -7.29
C HIS A 74 -9.08 3.77 -5.90
N HIS A 75 -10.25 3.14 -5.85
CA HIS A 75 -10.76 2.47 -4.67
C HIS A 75 -10.40 0.99 -4.74
N TYR A 76 -9.71 0.48 -3.73
CA TYR A 76 -9.16 -0.87 -3.71
C TYR A 76 -9.81 -1.76 -2.64
N GLY A 77 -11.07 -1.48 -2.31
CA GLY A 77 -11.80 -2.18 -1.25
C GLY A 77 -11.51 -1.61 0.14
N THR A 78 -11.68 -2.45 1.16
CA THR A 78 -11.50 -2.09 2.57
C THR A 78 -10.40 -2.92 3.23
N LEU A 79 -10.00 -2.53 4.45
CA LEU A 79 -9.09 -3.30 5.30
C LEU A 79 -9.54 -4.77 5.45
N ASP A 80 -10.83 -5.06 5.49
CA ASP A 80 -11.33 -6.44 5.60
C ASP A 80 -11.23 -7.24 4.31
N THR A 81 -10.91 -6.59 3.18
CA THR A 81 -10.79 -7.21 1.87
C THR A 81 -9.36 -7.23 1.34
N ILE A 82 -8.36 -6.92 2.17
CA ILE A 82 -6.96 -6.82 1.70
C ILE A 82 -6.45 -8.12 1.08
N ASN A 83 -6.93 -9.28 1.55
CA ASN A 83 -6.54 -10.59 1.01
C ASN A 83 -7.19 -10.92 -0.35
N ASN A 84 -8.12 -10.09 -0.83
CA ASN A 84 -8.70 -10.23 -2.17
C ASN A 84 -7.84 -9.54 -3.24
N TYR A 85 -6.70 -8.98 -2.86
CA TYR A 85 -5.82 -8.23 -3.75
C TYR A 85 -4.35 -8.63 -3.55
N TYR A 86 -3.61 -8.54 -4.64
CA TYR A 86 -2.15 -8.50 -4.66
C TYR A 86 -1.70 -7.04 -4.71
N TRP A 87 -0.89 -6.63 -3.74
CA TRP A 87 -0.45 -5.26 -3.47
C TRP A 87 1.00 -4.99 -3.89
N GLY A 88 1.68 -5.98 -4.45
CA GLY A 88 3.07 -5.87 -4.88
C GLY A 88 3.29 -4.95 -6.07
N ASP A 89 2.26 -4.74 -6.90
CA ASP A 89 2.36 -3.94 -8.11
C ASP A 89 2.21 -2.42 -7.88
N TYR A 90 2.37 -1.65 -8.95
CA TYR A 90 2.10 -0.21 -8.92
C TYR A 90 0.64 0.08 -8.51
N HIS A 91 -0.30 -0.65 -9.11
CA HIS A 91 -1.70 -0.70 -8.72
C HIS A 91 -2.05 -2.09 -8.16
N PRO A 92 -2.86 -2.18 -7.08
CA PRO A 92 -3.35 -3.45 -6.57
C PRO A 92 -4.12 -4.24 -7.63
N GLN A 93 -3.83 -5.54 -7.74
CA GLN A 93 -4.49 -6.45 -8.66
C GLN A 93 -5.45 -7.34 -7.89
N LYS A 94 -6.70 -7.46 -8.33
CA LYS A 94 -7.67 -8.34 -7.66
C LYS A 94 -7.29 -9.80 -7.91
N ILE A 95 -7.22 -10.60 -6.85
CA ILE A 95 -6.95 -12.03 -6.94
C ILE A 95 -8.31 -12.71 -7.16
N SER A 96 -8.40 -13.54 -8.21
CA SER A 96 -9.58 -14.31 -8.59
C SER A 96 -9.74 -15.56 -7.75
#